data_AF-A0A0E3QH85-F1
#
_entry.id   AF-A0A0E3QH85-F1
#
_cell.length_a   1.000
_cell.length_b   1.000
_cell.length_c   1.000
_cell.angle_alpha   90.00
_cell.angle_beta   90.00
_cell.angle_gamma   90.00
#
_symmetry.space_group_name_H-M   'P 1'
#
loop_
_entity.id
_entity.type
_entity.pdbx_description
1 polymer ?
#
loop_
_entity_poly.entity_id
_entity_poly.type
_entity_poly.pdbx_seq_one_letter_code
_entity_poly.pdbx_strand_id
1 'polypeptide(L)'
;MCGIIGFIDRTKSRMDGSSIKVALSLMNERGSGDGAGYAAYGIYPEYADYYALHVFFDNLGESKKKVDELLEQWGIIVHQEEIPTTPQPGIKKVHTPWRYFFKPSEDLMAGKMASENDVVTYIVMEVNANVKGATIFSSGKNMGVFKASGWPEDVANFYRIEDYKGYIWLGHNRYPTNSPGWWGGAHPFNLLNWSVVHNGEITSYGTNQRYVEGYGYKCSLFTDTEVVAYLFDLLGRQHGLSYEMVVKALAPPFWDDIDRMPEKEAELNKAVRLTYGSALMNGPFAIVVGTENGIVGFTDRIKLRPLVVGENGNRLYISSEESAIRALDPEVKNVYTPRAGEPIIGRFIE
;
A
#
# COMPACT_ATOMS: atom_id res chain seq x y z
N MET A 1 4.91 -17.54 6.60
CA MET A 1 3.72 -17.00 5.89
C MET A 1 3.51 -15.59 6.41
N CYS A 2 3.57 -14.55 5.58
CA CYS A 2 3.61 -13.14 6.01
C CYS A 2 2.56 -12.72 7.06
N GLY A 3 2.90 -11.78 7.93
CA GLY A 3 1.96 -11.11 8.83
C GLY A 3 1.52 -9.77 8.25
N ILE A 4 0.22 -9.48 8.27
CA ILE A 4 -0.30 -8.15 7.92
C ILE A 4 -1.19 -7.62 9.02
N ILE A 5 -1.18 -6.31 9.21
CA ILE A 5 -2.10 -5.60 10.08
C ILE A 5 -2.42 -4.24 9.48
N GLY A 6 -3.68 -3.83 9.60
CA GLY A 6 -4.20 -2.54 9.22
C GLY A 6 -5.10 -2.00 10.33
N PHE A 7 -5.00 -0.70 10.55
CA PHE A 7 -5.76 0.05 11.53
C PHE A 7 -6.25 1.35 10.90
N ILE A 8 -7.48 1.73 11.23
CA ILE A 8 -8.02 3.07 10.95
C ILE A 8 -8.80 3.58 12.16
N ASP A 9 -8.60 4.84 12.52
CA ASP A 9 -9.55 5.63 13.30
C ASP A 9 -10.41 6.46 12.34
N ARG A 10 -11.69 6.12 12.24
CA ARG A 10 -12.62 6.73 11.28
C ARG A 10 -12.91 8.21 11.59
N THR A 11 -12.52 8.73 12.77
CA THR A 11 -12.61 10.16 13.11
C THR A 11 -11.36 10.96 12.77
N LYS A 12 -10.36 10.32 12.16
CA LYS A 12 -9.02 10.89 11.91
C LYS A 12 -8.25 11.24 13.19
N SER A 13 -8.63 10.67 14.34
CA SER A 13 -7.82 10.75 15.55
C SER A 13 -6.49 10.04 15.33
N ARG A 14 -5.39 10.73 15.63
CA ARG A 14 -4.04 10.24 15.32
C ARG A 14 -3.42 9.53 16.53
N MET A 15 -2.79 8.40 16.28
CA MET A 15 -1.98 7.67 17.25
C MET A 15 -0.56 7.49 16.73
N ASP A 16 0.40 7.38 17.64
CA ASP A 16 1.78 7.12 17.26
C ASP A 16 2.03 5.67 16.80
N GLY A 17 3.18 5.44 16.16
CA GLY A 17 3.56 4.15 15.60
C GLY A 17 3.94 3.06 16.62
N SER A 18 3.95 3.34 17.93
CA SER A 18 4.43 2.38 18.93
C SER A 18 3.53 1.15 19.03
N SER A 19 2.22 1.35 19.01
CA SER A 19 1.28 0.22 19.16
C SER A 19 1.28 -0.67 17.91
N ILE A 20 1.35 -0.09 16.70
CA ILE A 20 1.41 -0.89 15.46
C ILE A 20 2.71 -1.67 15.35
N LYS A 21 3.83 -1.12 15.86
CA LYS A 21 5.10 -1.85 16.03
C LYS A 21 4.90 -3.12 16.86
N VAL A 22 4.36 -2.97 18.08
CA VAL A 22 4.14 -4.12 18.99
C VAL A 22 3.25 -5.17 18.32
N ALA A 23 2.16 -4.73 17.71
CA ALA A 23 1.22 -5.62 17.05
C ALA A 23 1.82 -6.39 15.87
N LEU A 24 2.65 -5.75 15.05
CA LEU A 24 3.33 -6.43 13.94
C LEU A 24 4.42 -7.38 14.44
N SER A 25 5.18 -7.01 15.47
CA SER A 25 6.23 -7.85 16.08
C SER A 25 5.69 -9.14 16.72
N LEU A 26 4.43 -9.15 17.18
CA LEU A 26 3.78 -10.39 17.63
C LEU A 26 3.64 -11.44 16.52
N MET A 27 3.72 -11.01 15.26
CA MET A 27 3.73 -11.87 14.08
C MET A 27 5.15 -12.08 13.53
N ASN A 28 6.18 -12.11 14.38
CA ASN A 28 7.54 -12.44 13.96
C ASN A 28 7.65 -13.88 13.42
N GLU A 29 6.99 -14.85 14.05
CA GLU A 29 6.94 -16.25 13.60
C GLU A 29 6.33 -16.45 12.20
N ARG A 30 5.66 -15.43 11.68
CA ARG A 30 5.11 -15.38 10.32
C ARG A 30 6.11 -14.91 9.28
N GLY A 31 7.05 -14.06 9.68
CA GLY A 31 8.10 -13.49 8.82
C GLY A 31 9.42 -14.25 8.91
N SER A 32 10.44 -13.71 8.25
CA SER A 32 11.80 -14.27 8.25
C SER A 32 12.88 -13.25 8.61
N GLY A 33 12.51 -12.00 8.88
CA GLY A 33 13.45 -10.88 9.04
C GLY A 33 13.99 -10.31 7.73
N ASP A 34 13.52 -10.80 6.57
CA ASP A 34 14.01 -10.36 5.25
C ASP A 34 13.33 -9.08 4.73
N GLY A 35 12.31 -8.58 5.43
CA GLY A 35 11.57 -7.39 5.04
C GLY A 35 10.40 -7.08 5.95
N ALA A 36 10.37 -5.88 6.49
CA ALA A 36 9.22 -5.35 7.18
C ALA A 36 8.99 -3.89 6.77
N GLY A 37 7.79 -3.40 7.03
CA GLY A 37 7.48 -2.01 6.79
C GLY A 37 6.11 -1.59 7.28
N TYR A 38 5.93 -0.28 7.25
CA TYR A 38 4.76 0.41 7.74
C TYR A 38 4.33 1.47 6.73
N ALA A 39 3.03 1.68 6.59
CA ALA A 39 2.48 2.87 5.93
C ALA A 39 1.61 3.62 6.92
N ALA A 40 1.65 4.95 6.87
CA ALA A 40 0.86 5.77 7.77
C ALA A 40 0.28 6.99 7.05
N TYR A 41 -0.94 7.36 7.44
CA TYR A 41 -1.68 8.51 6.90
C TYR A 41 -1.97 9.51 8.02
N GLY A 42 -1.91 10.80 7.73
CA GLY A 42 -2.03 11.88 8.72
C GLY A 42 -0.70 12.32 9.33
N ILE A 43 0.42 11.82 8.81
CA ILE A 43 1.75 11.94 9.42
C ILE A 43 2.52 13.20 9.00
N TYR A 44 2.04 13.94 8.00
CA TYR A 44 2.66 15.17 7.51
C TYR A 44 1.67 16.34 7.56
N PRO A 45 1.14 16.72 8.74
CA PRO A 45 0.10 17.74 8.84
C PRO A 45 0.53 19.11 8.30
N GLU A 46 1.82 19.46 8.42
CA GLU A 46 2.37 20.73 7.93
C GLU A 46 2.50 20.77 6.39
N TYR A 47 2.52 19.60 5.75
CA TYR A 47 2.67 19.44 4.31
C TYR A 47 1.51 18.65 3.69
N ALA A 48 0.33 18.72 4.30
CA ALA A 48 -0.80 17.83 3.96
C ALA A 48 -1.28 17.96 2.51
N ASP A 49 -1.13 19.14 1.91
CA ASP A 49 -1.56 19.43 0.53
C ASP A 49 -0.52 19.05 -0.54
N TYR A 50 0.69 18.66 -0.12
CA TYR A 50 1.80 18.31 -1.01
C TYR A 50 1.98 16.80 -1.11
N TYR A 51 2.45 16.34 -2.27
CA TYR A 51 2.83 14.94 -2.43
C TYR A 51 4.13 14.68 -1.68
N ALA A 52 4.06 13.82 -0.67
CA ALA A 52 5.22 13.21 -0.04
C ALA A 52 5.74 12.08 -0.94
N LEU A 53 6.90 12.29 -1.57
CA LEU A 53 7.61 11.27 -2.33
C LEU A 53 8.76 10.73 -1.48
N HIS A 54 8.72 9.45 -1.12
CA HIS A 54 9.85 8.80 -0.44
C HIS A 54 10.69 8.04 -1.45
N VAL A 55 11.99 8.30 -1.41
CA VAL A 55 12.95 7.81 -2.39
C VAL A 55 14.11 7.13 -1.68
N PHE A 56 14.48 5.95 -2.13
CA PHE A 56 15.76 5.35 -1.79
C PHE A 56 16.82 5.85 -2.78
N PHE A 57 17.92 6.39 -2.25
CA PHE A 57 19.09 6.70 -3.04
C PHE A 57 20.27 5.79 -2.67
N ASP A 58 20.87 5.15 -3.67
CA ASP A 58 22.12 4.39 -3.51
C ASP A 58 23.32 5.34 -3.40
N ASN A 59 23.23 6.49 -4.06
CA ASN A 59 24.25 7.53 -4.06
C ASN A 59 23.60 8.91 -4.23
N LEU A 60 23.71 9.75 -3.21
CA LEU A 60 23.15 11.11 -3.19
C LEU A 60 23.75 12.05 -4.25
N GLY A 61 24.92 11.74 -4.82
CA GLY A 61 25.54 12.61 -5.83
C GLY A 61 24.79 12.60 -7.16
N GLU A 62 24.79 11.46 -7.85
CA GLU A 62 24.27 11.39 -9.23
C GLU A 62 22.76 11.13 -9.27
N SER A 63 22.27 10.14 -8.51
CA SER A 63 20.88 9.69 -8.61
C SER A 63 19.90 10.74 -8.08
N LYS A 64 20.25 11.41 -6.98
CA LYS A 64 19.44 12.48 -6.41
C LYS A 64 19.31 13.66 -7.36
N LYS A 65 20.41 14.12 -7.97
CA LYS A 65 20.39 15.24 -8.92
C LYS A 65 19.43 14.99 -10.08
N LYS A 66 19.42 13.77 -10.65
CA LYS A 66 18.49 13.40 -11.72
C LYS A 66 17.03 13.44 -11.28
N VAL A 67 16.74 13.04 -10.04
CA VAL A 67 15.38 13.12 -9.47
C VAL A 67 14.99 14.58 -9.23
N ASP A 68 15.87 15.40 -8.67
CA ASP A 68 15.64 16.84 -8.47
C ASP A 68 15.30 17.53 -9.82
N GLU A 69 16.13 17.30 -10.85
CA GLU A 69 15.93 17.85 -12.19
C GLU A 69 14.59 17.40 -12.82
N LEU A 70 14.18 16.15 -12.61
CA LEU A 70 12.89 15.67 -13.11
C LEU A 70 11.72 16.31 -12.36
N LEU A 71 11.80 16.45 -11.03
CA LEU A 71 10.74 17.09 -10.24
C LEU A 71 10.56 18.55 -10.65
N GLU A 72 11.67 19.29 -10.83
CA GLU A 72 11.66 20.70 -11.24
C GLU A 72 11.09 20.93 -12.64
N GLN A 73 11.10 19.91 -13.52
CA GLN A 73 10.44 19.98 -14.84
C GLN A 73 8.90 19.95 -14.76
N TRP A 74 8.35 19.45 -13.65
CA TRP A 74 6.90 19.21 -13.50
C TRP A 74 6.27 20.02 -12.37
N GLY A 75 7.06 20.63 -11.50
CA GLY A 75 6.53 21.37 -10.36
C GLY A 75 7.60 21.95 -9.45
N ILE A 76 7.22 22.15 -8.19
CA ILE A 76 8.04 22.82 -7.18
C ILE A 76 8.32 21.83 -6.04
N ILE A 77 9.58 21.69 -5.67
CA ILE A 77 9.99 21.04 -4.42
C ILE A 77 9.82 22.05 -3.30
N VAL A 78 8.76 21.91 -2.50
CA VAL A 78 8.43 22.83 -1.41
C VAL A 78 9.35 22.62 -0.22
N HIS A 79 9.62 21.37 0.09
CA HIS A 79 10.58 20.97 1.13
C HIS A 79 11.17 19.61 0.78
N GLN A 80 12.36 19.34 1.28
CA GLN A 80 12.98 18.03 1.15
C GLN A 80 14.02 17.80 2.24
N GLU A 81 14.16 16.57 2.68
CA GLU A 81 15.12 16.18 3.71
C GLU A 81 15.38 14.67 3.68
N GLU A 82 16.48 14.25 4.30
CA GLU A 82 16.68 12.84 4.63
C GLU A 82 15.62 12.42 5.65
N ILE A 83 14.99 11.26 5.46
CA ILE A 83 14.04 10.74 6.45
C ILE A 83 14.82 10.46 7.74
N PRO A 84 14.40 11.00 8.91
CA PRO A 84 15.10 10.77 10.16
C PRO A 84 15.23 9.28 10.47
N THR A 85 16.46 8.81 10.70
CA THR A 85 16.74 7.40 11.03
C THR A 85 17.65 7.26 12.25
N THR A 86 17.43 6.20 13.03
CA THR A 86 18.32 5.80 14.14
C THR A 86 18.99 4.46 13.79
N PRO A 87 20.32 4.34 13.78
CA PRO A 87 21.00 3.07 13.48
C PRO A 87 20.50 1.91 14.36
N GLN A 88 20.20 0.77 13.74
CA GLN A 88 19.79 -0.46 14.43
C GLN A 88 20.77 -1.60 14.13
N PRO A 89 21.13 -2.45 15.10
CA PRO A 89 22.03 -3.57 14.87
C PRO A 89 21.54 -4.54 13.78
N GLY A 90 20.22 -4.73 13.66
CA GLY A 90 19.59 -5.61 12.67
C GLY A 90 19.43 -5.00 11.26
N ILE A 91 19.76 -3.72 11.06
CA ILE A 91 19.53 -3.02 9.79
C ILE A 91 20.83 -2.45 9.24
N LYS A 92 21.27 -3.02 8.13
CA LYS A 92 22.34 -2.44 7.32
C LYS A 92 21.74 -1.34 6.43
N LYS A 93 22.09 -0.08 6.70
CA LYS A 93 21.70 1.06 5.85
C LYS A 93 22.39 0.97 4.49
N VAL A 94 21.71 0.34 3.53
CA VAL A 94 22.18 0.17 2.14
C VAL A 94 21.71 1.28 1.21
N HIS A 95 20.67 2.02 1.60
CA HIS A 95 20.15 3.18 0.89
C HIS A 95 20.01 4.36 1.85
N THR A 96 20.07 5.57 1.30
CA THR A 96 19.65 6.78 2.01
C THR A 96 18.17 7.04 1.72
N PRO A 97 17.27 6.88 2.71
CA PRO A 97 15.87 7.24 2.54
C PRO A 97 15.69 8.77 2.57
N TRP A 98 15.06 9.31 1.55
CA TRP A 98 14.85 10.75 1.38
C TRP A 98 13.36 11.03 1.16
N ARG A 99 12.86 12.17 1.64
CA ARG A 99 11.50 12.61 1.38
C ARG A 99 11.46 13.97 0.69
N TYR A 100 10.63 14.08 -0.32
CA TYR A 100 10.27 15.33 -0.98
C TYR A 100 8.82 15.67 -0.66
N PHE A 101 8.54 16.94 -0.41
CA PHE A 101 7.19 17.50 -0.44
C PHE A 101 7.05 18.30 -1.73
N PHE A 102 6.33 17.73 -2.68
CA PHE A 102 6.27 18.17 -4.06
C PHE A 102 4.88 18.69 -4.44
N LYS A 103 4.85 19.79 -5.18
CA LYS A 103 3.64 20.36 -5.78
C LYS A 103 3.78 20.40 -7.31
N PRO A 104 3.02 19.59 -8.06
CA PRO A 104 2.92 19.75 -9.50
C PRO A 104 2.46 21.17 -9.89
N SER A 105 3.02 21.72 -10.96
CA SER A 105 2.66 23.06 -11.45
C SER A 105 1.57 22.96 -12.52
N GLU A 106 0.45 23.66 -12.31
CA GLU A 106 -0.66 23.71 -13.28
C GLU A 106 -0.21 24.16 -14.67
N ASP A 107 0.66 25.17 -14.74
CA ASP A 107 1.19 25.70 -16.00
C ASP A 107 2.07 24.68 -16.74
N LEU A 108 2.86 23.89 -16.01
CA LEU A 108 3.75 22.88 -16.60
C LEU A 108 2.97 21.63 -17.05
N MET A 109 1.82 21.37 -16.44
CA MET A 109 0.89 20.29 -16.78
C MET A 109 0.02 20.59 -17.99
N ALA A 110 -0.30 21.87 -18.23
CA ALA A 110 -1.26 22.29 -19.24
C ALA A 110 -0.98 21.67 -20.63
N GLY A 111 -1.94 20.88 -21.13
CA GLY A 111 -1.86 20.19 -22.42
C GLY A 111 -0.96 18.95 -22.47
N LYS A 112 -0.31 18.57 -21.37
CA LYS A 112 0.57 17.38 -21.28
C LYS A 112 -0.01 16.28 -20.40
N MET A 113 -0.62 16.65 -19.27
CA MET A 113 -1.18 15.73 -18.28
C MET A 113 -2.57 16.19 -17.85
N ALA A 114 -3.45 15.25 -17.51
CA ALA A 114 -4.83 15.55 -17.14
C ALA A 114 -4.98 15.95 -15.67
N SER A 115 -4.10 15.49 -14.77
CA SER A 115 -4.18 15.77 -13.34
C SER A 115 -2.81 15.76 -12.63
N GLU A 116 -2.74 16.33 -11.42
CA GLU A 116 -1.59 16.23 -10.51
C GLU A 116 -1.20 14.76 -10.25
N ASN A 117 -2.20 13.89 -10.11
CA ASN A 117 -1.99 12.45 -9.89
C ASN A 117 -1.32 11.80 -11.10
N ASP A 118 -1.64 12.21 -12.33
CA ASP A 118 -1.02 11.65 -13.54
C ASP A 118 0.45 12.07 -13.66
N VAL A 119 0.78 13.31 -13.27
CA VAL A 119 2.17 13.77 -13.16
C VAL A 119 2.95 12.94 -12.17
N VAL A 120 2.42 12.74 -10.96
CA VAL A 120 3.12 11.98 -9.92
C VAL A 120 3.27 10.53 -10.32
N THR A 121 2.24 9.91 -10.90
CA THR A 121 2.34 8.56 -11.46
C THR A 121 3.42 8.50 -12.55
N TYR A 122 3.44 9.45 -13.49
CA TYR A 122 4.50 9.52 -14.50
C TYR A 122 5.90 9.60 -13.88
N ILE A 123 6.10 10.48 -12.91
CA ILE A 123 7.40 10.64 -12.22
C ILE A 123 7.81 9.34 -11.52
N VAL A 124 6.89 8.67 -10.82
CA VAL A 124 7.15 7.36 -10.18
C VAL A 124 7.61 6.34 -11.21
N MET A 125 6.88 6.19 -12.32
CA MET A 125 7.22 5.24 -13.38
C MET A 125 8.55 5.59 -14.05
N GLU A 126 8.83 6.87 -14.26
CA GLU A 126 10.04 7.33 -14.92
C GLU A 126 11.28 7.14 -14.05
N VAL A 127 11.23 7.53 -12.78
CA VAL A 127 12.34 7.34 -11.84
C VAL A 127 12.63 5.86 -11.66
N ASN A 128 11.61 5.05 -11.38
CA ASN A 128 11.79 3.63 -11.06
C ASN A 128 12.27 2.80 -12.26
N ALA A 129 11.94 3.21 -13.49
CA ALA A 129 12.39 2.52 -14.69
C ALA A 129 13.77 3.02 -15.20
N ASN A 130 14.04 4.32 -15.11
CA ASN A 130 15.11 4.94 -15.89
C ASN A 130 16.21 5.62 -15.04
N VAL A 131 15.97 5.91 -13.75
CA VAL A 131 16.98 6.56 -12.88
C VAL A 131 17.68 5.52 -12.01
N LYS A 132 18.84 5.04 -12.48
CA LYS A 132 19.67 4.08 -11.74
C LYS A 132 20.06 4.64 -10.36
N GLY A 133 19.91 3.81 -9.33
CA GLY A 133 20.24 4.15 -7.95
C GLY A 133 19.20 5.05 -7.26
N ALA A 134 18.04 5.26 -7.88
CA ALA A 134 16.88 5.89 -7.24
C ALA A 134 15.66 4.96 -7.32
N THR A 135 14.86 4.91 -6.27
CA THR A 135 13.56 4.21 -6.29
C THR A 135 12.56 4.98 -5.44
N ILE A 136 11.53 5.52 -6.08
CA ILE A 136 10.36 6.06 -5.38
C ILE A 136 9.54 4.88 -4.89
N PHE A 137 9.40 4.77 -3.58
CA PHE A 137 8.69 3.68 -2.92
C PHE A 137 7.46 4.13 -2.11
N SER A 138 7.28 5.44 -2.00
CA SER A 138 6.06 6.09 -1.49
C SER A 138 5.80 7.34 -2.31
N SER A 139 4.55 7.61 -2.61
CA SER A 139 4.08 8.81 -3.29
C SER A 139 2.66 9.07 -2.82
N GLY A 140 2.34 10.18 -2.18
CA GLY A 140 0.95 10.43 -1.74
C GLY A 140 0.84 11.68 -0.88
N LYS A 141 -0.37 12.18 -0.65
CA LYS A 141 -0.59 13.37 0.19
C LYS A 141 -0.81 12.98 1.64
N ASN A 142 -0.15 13.68 2.56
CA ASN A 142 -0.23 13.47 4.00
C ASN A 142 -0.02 11.99 4.44
N MET A 143 0.80 11.24 3.71
CA MET A 143 1.06 9.83 3.98
C MET A 143 2.50 9.47 3.62
N GLY A 144 3.00 8.37 4.19
CA GLY A 144 4.33 7.87 3.86
C GLY A 144 4.49 6.38 4.16
N VAL A 145 5.39 5.74 3.43
CA VAL A 145 5.85 4.36 3.69
C VAL A 145 7.23 4.38 4.34
N PHE A 146 7.46 3.46 5.27
CA PHE A 146 8.72 3.20 5.95
C PHE A 146 9.02 1.72 5.83
N LYS A 147 10.07 1.33 5.11
CA LYS A 147 10.37 -0.08 4.87
C LYS A 147 11.86 -0.35 4.73
N ALA A 148 12.27 -1.54 5.14
CA ALA A 148 13.65 -2.01 5.03
C ALA A 148 13.69 -3.55 5.17
N SER A 149 14.83 -4.14 4.85
CA SER A 149 15.13 -5.52 5.25
C SER A 149 15.49 -5.53 6.73
N GLY A 150 14.75 -6.31 7.52
CA GLY A 150 14.89 -6.42 8.97
C GLY A 150 13.60 -6.90 9.62
N TRP A 151 13.64 -7.11 10.94
CA TRP A 151 12.47 -7.43 11.74
C TRP A 151 11.55 -6.21 11.93
N PRO A 152 10.24 -6.40 12.12
CA PRO A 152 9.27 -5.32 12.36
C PRO A 152 9.71 -4.27 13.36
N GLU A 153 10.22 -4.68 14.53
CA GLU A 153 10.68 -3.80 15.60
C GLU A 153 11.91 -3.00 15.19
N ASP A 154 12.86 -3.61 14.50
CA ASP A 154 14.06 -2.95 14.01
C ASP A 154 13.69 -1.90 12.98
N VAL A 155 12.82 -2.23 12.02
CA VAL A 155 12.40 -1.29 10.97
C VAL A 155 11.64 -0.11 11.58
N ALA A 156 10.77 -0.38 12.56
CA ALA A 156 10.04 0.66 13.27
C ALA A 156 10.98 1.62 14.02
N ASN A 157 11.93 1.07 14.79
CA ASN A 157 12.90 1.87 15.55
C ASN A 157 13.89 2.60 14.62
N PHE A 158 14.25 1.99 13.48
CA PHE A 158 15.13 2.61 12.48
C PHE A 158 14.51 3.86 11.89
N TYR A 159 13.23 3.82 11.50
CA TYR A 159 12.50 4.98 10.97
C TYR A 159 11.84 5.85 12.05
N ARG A 160 11.99 5.51 13.33
CA ARG A 160 11.42 6.24 14.48
C ARG A 160 9.91 6.45 14.32
N ILE A 161 9.18 5.40 13.97
CA ILE A 161 7.74 5.52 13.64
C ILE A 161 6.90 6.04 14.81
N GLU A 162 7.39 5.93 16.04
CA GLU A 162 6.83 6.52 17.26
C GLU A 162 6.77 8.05 17.24
N ASP A 163 7.59 8.72 16.42
CA ASP A 163 7.58 10.18 16.30
C ASP A 163 6.46 10.67 15.36
N TYR A 164 5.88 9.78 14.56
CA TYR A 164 4.80 10.09 13.64
C TYR A 164 3.46 9.74 14.27
N LYS A 165 2.46 10.60 14.07
CA LYS A 165 1.08 10.36 14.51
C LYS A 165 0.17 10.22 13.30
N GLY A 166 -0.39 9.04 13.10
CA GLY A 166 -1.26 8.72 11.96
C GLY A 166 -2.64 8.23 12.40
N TYR A 167 -3.64 8.44 11.55
CA TYR A 167 -5.01 7.92 11.75
C TYR A 167 -5.29 6.63 10.97
N ILE A 168 -4.43 6.29 9.99
CA ILE A 168 -4.35 4.95 9.40
C ILE A 168 -2.92 4.47 9.60
N TRP A 169 -2.78 3.20 9.98
CA TRP A 169 -1.50 2.49 10.00
C TRP A 169 -1.66 1.13 9.32
N LEU A 170 -0.73 0.80 8.43
CA LEU A 170 -0.57 -0.53 7.87
C LEU A 170 0.79 -1.07 8.29
N GLY A 171 0.90 -2.36 8.55
CA GLY A 171 2.13 -3.06 8.87
C GLY A 171 2.21 -4.38 8.11
N HIS A 172 3.42 -4.73 7.66
CA HIS A 172 3.68 -6.00 7.01
C HIS A 172 5.01 -6.60 7.43
N ASN A 173 5.00 -7.89 7.75
CA ASN A 173 6.19 -8.70 8.02
C ASN A 173 6.31 -9.80 6.97
N ARG A 174 7.37 -9.75 6.15
CA ARG A 174 7.53 -10.57 4.95
C ARG A 174 8.20 -11.90 5.26
N TYR A 175 7.75 -12.93 4.54
CA TYR A 175 8.45 -14.21 4.39
C TYR A 175 8.67 -14.43 2.89
N PRO A 176 9.90 -14.28 2.36
CA PRO A 176 10.18 -14.52 0.95
C PRO A 176 10.05 -16.01 0.63
N THR A 177 9.30 -16.32 -0.43
CA THR A 177 9.24 -17.68 -1.00
C THR A 177 10.08 -17.80 -2.27
N ASN A 178 10.09 -16.75 -3.11
CA ASN A 178 10.65 -16.83 -4.47
C ASN A 178 11.70 -15.76 -4.80
N SER A 179 11.97 -14.79 -3.93
CA SER A 179 12.92 -13.69 -4.20
C SER A 179 13.70 -13.26 -2.96
N PRO A 180 15.00 -12.92 -3.11
CA PRO A 180 15.82 -12.46 -1.99
C PRO A 180 15.24 -11.19 -1.36
N GLY A 181 15.43 -11.04 -0.05
CA GLY A 181 15.06 -9.84 0.68
C GLY A 181 15.90 -8.63 0.24
N TRP A 182 15.23 -7.53 -0.08
CA TRP A 182 15.84 -6.23 -0.29
C TRP A 182 14.84 -5.14 0.07
N TRP A 183 15.31 -3.92 0.32
CA TRP A 183 14.47 -2.86 0.92
C TRP A 183 13.28 -2.47 0.03
N GLY A 184 13.47 -2.34 -1.28
CA GLY A 184 12.38 -2.01 -2.20
C GLY A 184 11.35 -3.13 -2.34
N GLY A 185 11.77 -4.39 -2.18
CA GLY A 185 10.90 -5.58 -2.20
C GLY A 185 10.14 -5.82 -0.89
N ALA A 186 10.45 -5.09 0.18
CA ALA A 186 9.64 -5.10 1.39
C ALA A 186 8.29 -4.39 1.13
N HIS A 187 7.25 -4.84 1.83
CA HIS A 187 5.94 -4.21 1.81
C HIS A 187 5.90 -3.16 2.93
N PRO A 188 4.97 -2.17 2.89
CA PRO A 188 3.95 -1.92 1.87
C PRO A 188 4.49 -1.52 0.50
N PHE A 189 3.71 -1.82 -0.55
CA PHE A 189 3.85 -1.18 -1.87
C PHE A 189 2.90 0.01 -1.94
N ASN A 190 3.28 1.03 -2.71
CA ASN A 190 2.50 2.26 -2.77
C ASN A 190 2.59 2.94 -4.15
N LEU A 191 1.47 3.50 -4.57
CA LEU A 191 1.36 4.47 -5.66
C LEU A 191 0.26 5.45 -5.28
N LEU A 192 0.54 6.75 -5.36
CA LEU A 192 -0.37 7.79 -4.85
C LEU A 192 -0.91 7.44 -3.45
N ASN A 193 -2.14 7.80 -3.15
CA ASN A 193 -2.74 7.54 -1.86
C ASN A 193 -3.09 6.05 -1.62
N TRP A 194 -2.62 5.10 -2.43
CA TRP A 194 -2.86 3.66 -2.30
C TRP A 194 -1.66 2.97 -1.67
N SER A 195 -1.77 2.46 -0.43
CA SER A 195 -0.74 1.62 0.18
C SER A 195 -1.24 0.20 0.36
N VAL A 196 -0.54 -0.79 -0.18
CA VAL A 196 -0.97 -2.19 -0.20
C VAL A 196 -0.06 -3.04 0.67
N VAL A 197 -0.66 -3.78 1.60
CA VAL A 197 -0.04 -4.94 2.26
C VAL A 197 -0.75 -6.20 1.82
N HIS A 198 0.04 -7.22 1.47
CA HIS A 198 -0.45 -8.45 0.89
C HIS A 198 0.23 -9.64 1.58
N ASN A 199 -0.57 -10.57 2.10
CA ASN A 199 -0.13 -11.88 2.56
C ASN A 199 -0.65 -12.93 1.58
N GLY A 200 0.26 -13.54 0.81
CA GLY A 200 -0.15 -14.47 -0.22
C GLY A 200 0.82 -14.59 -1.38
N GLU A 201 0.33 -15.18 -2.46
CA GLU A 201 0.99 -15.25 -3.75
C GLU A 201 -0.07 -15.21 -4.86
N ILE A 202 0.01 -14.21 -5.73
CA ILE A 202 -0.93 -14.05 -6.83
C ILE A 202 -0.41 -14.83 -8.04
N THR A 203 -1.01 -15.98 -8.32
CA THR A 203 -0.59 -16.89 -9.41
C THR A 203 -0.93 -16.35 -10.80
N SER A 204 -1.82 -15.37 -10.90
CA SER A 204 -2.17 -14.67 -12.14
C SER A 204 -1.24 -13.49 -12.47
N TYR A 205 -0.13 -13.31 -11.74
CA TYR A 205 0.81 -12.18 -11.87
C TYR A 205 1.05 -11.75 -13.31
N GLY A 206 1.46 -12.66 -14.19
CA GLY A 206 1.82 -12.32 -15.58
C GLY A 206 0.65 -11.82 -16.44
N THR A 207 -0.60 -12.16 -16.10
CA THR A 207 -1.79 -11.61 -16.76
C THR A 207 -2.09 -10.22 -16.21
N ASN A 208 -2.04 -10.07 -14.89
CA ASN A 208 -2.33 -8.80 -14.22
C ASN A 208 -1.29 -7.73 -14.56
N GLN A 209 -0.01 -8.10 -14.61
CA GLN A 209 1.08 -7.22 -15.03
C GLN A 209 0.85 -6.68 -16.45
N ARG A 210 0.64 -7.58 -17.43
CA ARG A 210 0.36 -7.17 -18.82
C ARG A 210 -0.87 -6.29 -18.93
N TYR A 211 -1.87 -6.51 -18.09
CA TYR A 211 -3.05 -5.68 -18.06
C TYR A 211 -2.70 -4.24 -17.66
N VAL A 212 -2.04 -4.02 -16.52
CA VAL A 212 -1.68 -2.66 -16.11
C VAL A 212 -0.63 -2.01 -17.04
N GLU A 213 0.33 -2.77 -17.56
CA GLU A 213 1.29 -2.26 -18.56
C GLU A 213 0.60 -1.80 -19.85
N GLY A 214 -0.50 -2.46 -20.24
CA GLY A 214 -1.34 -2.03 -21.35
C GLY A 214 -2.00 -0.65 -21.17
N TYR A 215 -2.07 -0.16 -19.92
CA TYR A 215 -2.56 1.18 -19.57
C TYR A 215 -1.42 2.17 -19.23
N GLY A 216 -0.16 1.82 -19.55
CA GLY A 216 0.98 2.73 -19.43
C GLY A 216 1.72 2.70 -18.09
N TYR A 217 1.34 1.82 -17.16
CA TYR A 217 2.13 1.57 -15.94
C TYR A 217 3.43 0.82 -16.29
N LYS A 218 4.50 1.01 -15.50
CA LYS A 218 5.77 0.28 -15.63
C LYS A 218 6.01 -0.52 -14.36
N CYS A 219 5.93 -1.84 -14.44
CA CYS A 219 6.22 -2.73 -13.31
C CYS A 219 7.73 -3.01 -13.24
N SER A 220 8.45 -2.37 -12.32
CA SER A 220 9.91 -2.45 -12.22
C SER A 220 10.40 -3.19 -10.98
N LEU A 221 9.51 -3.52 -10.04
CA LEU A 221 9.85 -4.14 -8.75
C LEU A 221 9.56 -5.65 -8.74
N PHE A 222 9.01 -6.19 -9.83
CA PHE A 222 8.83 -7.62 -10.10
C PHE A 222 8.12 -8.38 -8.97
N THR A 223 7.08 -7.77 -8.43
CA THR A 223 6.23 -8.32 -7.37
C THR A 223 4.77 -8.15 -7.73
N ASP A 224 3.97 -9.15 -7.37
CA ASP A 224 2.53 -9.09 -7.48
C ASP A 224 1.90 -7.93 -6.71
N THR A 225 2.49 -7.53 -5.58
CA THR A 225 1.93 -6.50 -4.70
C THR A 225 2.08 -5.09 -5.31
N GLU A 226 3.12 -4.85 -6.12
CA GLU A 226 3.22 -3.64 -6.97
C GLU A 226 2.06 -3.59 -7.96
N VAL A 227 1.78 -4.71 -8.64
CA VAL A 227 0.67 -4.81 -9.60
C VAL A 227 -0.67 -4.56 -8.91
N VAL A 228 -0.88 -5.03 -7.67
CA VAL A 228 -2.09 -4.72 -6.89
C VAL A 228 -2.25 -3.22 -6.67
N ALA A 229 -1.19 -2.50 -6.30
CA ALA A 229 -1.25 -1.05 -6.11
C ALA A 229 -1.67 -0.34 -7.41
N TYR A 230 -1.15 -0.78 -8.56
CA TYR A 230 -1.48 -0.21 -9.87
C TYR A 230 -2.91 -0.59 -10.30
N LEU A 231 -3.39 -1.79 -9.98
CA LEU A 231 -4.77 -2.18 -10.22
C LEU A 231 -5.77 -1.33 -9.41
N PHE A 232 -5.45 -1.00 -8.15
CA PHE A 232 -6.28 -0.09 -7.35
C PHE A 232 -6.33 1.31 -7.95
N ASP A 233 -5.19 1.82 -8.43
CA ASP A 233 -5.14 3.11 -9.11
C ASP A 233 -5.95 3.09 -10.43
N LEU A 234 -5.72 2.09 -11.28
CA LEU A 234 -6.40 1.94 -12.57
C LEU A 234 -7.92 1.78 -12.41
N LEU A 235 -8.36 0.82 -11.59
CA LEU A 235 -9.79 0.54 -11.45
C LEU A 235 -10.49 1.62 -10.61
N GLY A 236 -9.85 2.07 -9.52
CA GLY A 236 -10.44 3.05 -8.60
C GLY A 236 -10.42 4.46 -9.15
N ARG A 237 -9.24 4.99 -9.51
CA ARG A 237 -9.07 6.38 -9.93
C ARG A 237 -9.36 6.59 -11.42
N GLN A 238 -8.75 5.79 -12.30
CA GLN A 238 -8.88 6.01 -13.75
C GLN A 238 -10.25 5.57 -14.28
N HIS A 239 -10.75 4.40 -13.85
CA HIS A 239 -12.07 3.90 -14.26
C HIS A 239 -13.22 4.36 -13.36
N GLY A 240 -12.93 4.99 -12.21
CA GLY A 240 -13.94 5.55 -11.31
C GLY A 240 -14.78 4.51 -10.57
N LEU A 241 -14.27 3.29 -10.36
CA LEU A 241 -15.01 2.25 -9.64
C LEU A 241 -15.00 2.52 -8.13
N SER A 242 -16.11 2.18 -7.45
CA SER A 242 -16.16 2.13 -5.99
C SER A 242 -15.26 1.00 -5.46
N TYR A 243 -14.85 1.07 -4.19
CA TYR A 243 -13.98 0.05 -3.59
C TYR A 243 -14.62 -1.35 -3.60
N GLU A 244 -15.93 -1.43 -3.42
CA GLU A 244 -16.70 -2.66 -3.56
C GLU A 244 -16.58 -3.24 -4.98
N MET A 245 -16.64 -2.38 -5.99
CA MET A 245 -16.52 -2.78 -7.40
C MET A 245 -15.10 -3.15 -7.79
N VAL A 246 -14.09 -2.46 -7.24
CA VAL A 246 -12.67 -2.85 -7.37
C VAL A 246 -12.47 -4.26 -6.80
N VAL A 247 -12.93 -4.52 -5.56
CA VAL A 247 -12.80 -5.85 -4.95
C VAL A 247 -13.56 -6.91 -5.75
N LYS A 248 -14.77 -6.61 -6.24
CA LYS A 248 -15.53 -7.52 -7.12
C LYS A 248 -14.79 -7.83 -8.43
N ALA A 249 -14.05 -6.87 -9.00
CA ALA A 249 -13.24 -7.10 -10.20
C ALA A 249 -12.00 -7.95 -9.91
N LEU A 250 -11.35 -7.76 -8.76
CA LEU A 250 -10.14 -8.46 -8.37
C LEU A 250 -10.40 -9.87 -7.82
N ALA A 251 -11.48 -10.06 -7.07
CA ALA A 251 -11.88 -11.32 -6.44
C ALA A 251 -13.36 -11.67 -6.72
N PRO A 252 -13.77 -11.80 -8.00
CA PRO A 252 -15.17 -12.05 -8.34
C PRO A 252 -15.66 -13.43 -7.88
N PRO A 253 -16.96 -13.56 -7.52
CA PRO A 253 -17.61 -14.85 -7.27
C PRO A 253 -17.45 -15.83 -8.43
N PHE A 254 -17.60 -17.13 -8.17
CA PHE A 254 -17.58 -18.15 -9.23
C PHE A 254 -18.80 -18.02 -10.15
N TRP A 255 -18.70 -18.49 -11.39
CA TRP A 255 -19.81 -18.46 -12.34
C TRP A 255 -21.06 -19.18 -11.78
N ASP A 256 -20.87 -20.33 -11.14
CA ASP A 256 -21.96 -21.07 -10.49
C ASP A 256 -22.63 -20.28 -9.35
N ASP A 257 -21.86 -19.46 -8.62
CA ASP A 257 -22.43 -18.58 -7.59
C ASP A 257 -23.24 -17.46 -8.25
N ILE A 258 -22.70 -16.86 -9.30
CA ILE A 258 -23.33 -15.78 -10.07
C ILE A 258 -24.66 -16.26 -10.69
N ASP A 259 -24.71 -17.47 -11.24
CA ASP A 259 -25.93 -18.02 -11.85
C ASP A 259 -27.05 -18.29 -10.83
N ARG A 260 -26.72 -18.33 -9.53
CA ARG A 260 -27.69 -18.49 -8.43
C ARG A 260 -28.11 -17.16 -7.79
N MET A 261 -27.49 -16.05 -8.18
CA MET A 261 -27.82 -14.72 -7.64
C MET A 261 -29.14 -14.20 -8.22
N PRO A 262 -29.81 -13.25 -7.53
CA PRO A 262 -30.90 -12.48 -8.13
C PRO A 262 -30.47 -11.82 -9.44
N GLU A 263 -31.37 -11.73 -10.41
CA GLU A 263 -31.09 -11.32 -11.81
C GLU A 263 -30.19 -10.08 -11.91
N LYS A 264 -30.54 -8.98 -11.24
CA LYS A 264 -29.74 -7.74 -11.28
C LYS A 264 -28.33 -7.90 -10.73
N GLU A 265 -28.17 -8.69 -9.67
CA GLU A 265 -26.86 -8.95 -9.08
C GLU A 265 -26.04 -9.89 -9.96
N ALA A 266 -26.68 -10.89 -10.56
CA ALA A 266 -26.05 -11.77 -11.53
C ALA A 266 -25.54 -10.97 -12.73
N GLU A 267 -26.37 -10.12 -13.33
CA GLU A 267 -25.99 -9.26 -14.46
C GLU A 267 -24.79 -8.37 -14.14
N LEU A 268 -24.80 -7.71 -12.97
CA LEU A 268 -23.68 -6.87 -12.53
C LEU A 268 -22.38 -7.67 -12.39
N ASN A 269 -22.42 -8.82 -11.70
CA ASN A 269 -21.22 -9.64 -11.51
C ASN A 269 -20.72 -10.23 -12.84
N LYS A 270 -21.62 -10.61 -13.77
CA LYS A 270 -21.24 -11.03 -15.13
C LYS A 270 -20.54 -9.90 -15.88
N ALA A 271 -21.11 -8.70 -15.87
CA ALA A 271 -20.54 -7.54 -16.55
C ALA A 271 -19.14 -7.20 -16.00
N VAL A 272 -18.97 -7.16 -14.68
CA VAL A 272 -17.67 -6.89 -14.02
C VAL A 272 -16.64 -7.95 -14.41
N ARG A 273 -17.01 -9.24 -14.28
CA ARG A 273 -16.09 -10.35 -14.54
C ARG A 273 -15.66 -10.44 -16.00
N LEU A 274 -16.55 -10.09 -16.94
CA LEU A 274 -16.22 -10.02 -18.36
C LEU A 274 -15.34 -8.81 -18.70
N THR A 275 -15.66 -7.65 -18.11
CA THR A 275 -14.94 -6.38 -18.39
C THR A 275 -13.53 -6.39 -17.80
N TYR A 276 -13.38 -6.88 -16.57
CA TYR A 276 -12.12 -6.85 -15.80
C TYR A 276 -11.48 -8.24 -15.68
N GLY A 277 -11.75 -9.15 -16.62
CA GLY A 277 -11.22 -10.52 -16.57
C GLY A 277 -9.68 -10.59 -16.43
N SER A 278 -8.96 -9.63 -17.01
CA SER A 278 -7.49 -9.53 -16.91
C SER A 278 -6.99 -8.94 -15.58
N ALA A 279 -7.86 -8.29 -14.80
CA ALA A 279 -7.57 -7.79 -13.46
C ALA A 279 -7.82 -8.83 -12.36
N LEU A 280 -8.58 -9.89 -12.67
CA LEU A 280 -8.87 -10.98 -11.74
C LEU A 280 -7.58 -11.56 -11.16
N MET A 281 -7.54 -11.70 -9.84
CA MET A 281 -6.43 -12.29 -9.12
C MET A 281 -6.75 -13.72 -8.74
N ASN A 282 -5.84 -14.63 -9.06
CA ASN A 282 -5.87 -16.03 -8.62
C ASN A 282 -4.74 -16.30 -7.63
N GLY A 283 -4.87 -17.38 -6.87
CA GLY A 283 -3.93 -17.76 -5.83
C GLY A 283 -4.38 -17.34 -4.43
N PRO A 284 -3.67 -17.78 -3.39
CA PRO A 284 -3.99 -17.44 -2.02
C PRO A 284 -3.60 -16.00 -1.71
N PHE A 285 -4.54 -15.14 -1.31
CA PHE A 285 -4.22 -13.79 -0.86
C PHE A 285 -5.16 -13.26 0.22
N ALA A 286 -4.58 -12.49 1.13
CA ALA A 286 -5.28 -11.54 1.98
C ALA A 286 -4.60 -10.18 1.81
N ILE A 287 -5.38 -9.15 1.50
CA ILE A 287 -4.88 -7.84 1.13
C ILE A 287 -5.56 -6.79 2.00
N VAL A 288 -4.78 -5.79 2.43
CA VAL A 288 -5.29 -4.57 3.04
C VAL A 288 -4.68 -3.38 2.31
N VAL A 289 -5.56 -2.45 1.91
CA VAL A 289 -5.22 -1.25 1.15
C VAL A 289 -5.61 -0.02 1.95
N GLY A 290 -4.63 0.82 2.27
CA GLY A 290 -4.85 2.17 2.76
C GLY A 290 -5.14 3.11 1.59
N THR A 291 -6.04 4.06 1.81
CA THR A 291 -6.55 5.00 0.81
C THR A 291 -6.69 6.39 1.43
N GLU A 292 -6.87 7.43 0.61
CA GLU A 292 -7.21 8.77 1.11
C GLU A 292 -8.58 8.84 1.81
N ASN A 293 -9.46 7.87 1.56
CA ASN A 293 -10.83 7.83 2.08
C ASN A 293 -11.03 6.79 3.20
N GLY A 294 -9.97 6.07 3.58
CA GLY A 294 -10.03 5.03 4.60
C GLY A 294 -9.20 3.79 4.29
N ILE A 295 -9.71 2.61 4.65
CA ILE A 295 -9.05 1.31 4.45
C ILE A 295 -9.98 0.30 3.77
N VAL A 296 -9.41 -0.59 2.96
CA VAL A 296 -10.11 -1.69 2.28
C VAL A 296 -9.36 -2.99 2.53
N GLY A 297 -9.97 -3.96 3.19
CA GLY A 297 -9.46 -5.32 3.31
C GLY A 297 -10.27 -6.29 2.49
N PHE A 298 -9.67 -7.36 1.98
CA PHE A 298 -10.36 -8.45 1.29
C PHE A 298 -9.46 -9.67 1.15
N THR A 299 -10.05 -10.83 0.85
CA THR A 299 -9.32 -12.09 0.60
C THR A 299 -9.60 -12.60 -0.80
N ASP A 300 -8.87 -13.65 -1.18
CA ASP A 300 -9.21 -14.46 -2.33
C ASP A 300 -10.61 -15.10 -2.19
N ARG A 301 -11.18 -15.50 -3.33
CA ARG A 301 -12.57 -16.00 -3.46
C ARG A 301 -12.84 -17.37 -2.82
N ILE A 302 -11.82 -18.03 -2.27
CA ILE A 302 -11.97 -19.26 -1.46
C ILE A 302 -11.30 -19.17 -0.07
N LYS A 303 -10.70 -18.02 0.27
CA LYS A 303 -10.12 -17.67 1.56
C LYS A 303 -9.00 -18.61 2.01
N LEU A 304 -7.95 -18.71 1.21
CA LEU A 304 -6.76 -19.53 1.52
C LEU A 304 -5.82 -18.89 2.56
N ARG A 305 -6.00 -17.60 2.85
CA ARG A 305 -5.22 -16.86 3.84
C ARG A 305 -6.13 -16.33 4.95
N PRO A 306 -5.67 -16.38 6.21
CA PRO A 306 -6.45 -15.83 7.32
C PRO A 306 -6.50 -14.31 7.22
N LEU A 307 -7.67 -13.78 7.56
CA LEU A 307 -7.91 -12.36 7.75
C LEU A 307 -8.96 -12.25 8.86
N VAL A 308 -8.65 -11.50 9.90
CA VAL A 308 -9.51 -11.25 11.06
C VAL A 308 -9.82 -9.77 11.10
N VAL A 309 -11.07 -9.44 11.41
CA VAL A 309 -11.55 -8.07 11.55
C VAL A 309 -11.96 -7.85 12.99
N GLY A 310 -11.62 -6.69 13.55
CA GLY A 310 -12.08 -6.23 14.84
C GLY A 310 -12.61 -4.80 14.75
N GLU A 311 -13.62 -4.47 15.54
CA GLU A 311 -14.22 -3.13 15.57
C GLU A 311 -14.41 -2.65 17.00
N ASN A 312 -14.05 -1.40 17.28
CA ASN A 312 -14.32 -0.79 18.57
C ASN A 312 -14.63 0.71 18.41
N GLY A 313 -15.92 1.06 18.55
CA GLY A 313 -16.39 2.42 18.30
C GLY A 313 -16.06 2.88 16.88
N ASN A 314 -15.21 3.90 16.76
CA ASN A 314 -14.80 4.46 15.47
C ASN A 314 -13.58 3.76 14.85
N ARG A 315 -13.05 2.71 15.48
CA ARG A 315 -11.83 2.04 15.03
C ARG A 315 -12.14 0.72 14.35
N LEU A 316 -11.45 0.46 13.25
CA LEU A 316 -11.50 -0.79 12.52
C LEU A 316 -10.08 -1.35 12.39
N TYR A 317 -9.96 -2.64 12.63
CA TYR A 317 -8.71 -3.40 12.58
C TYR A 317 -8.87 -4.56 11.60
N ILE A 318 -7.86 -4.79 10.77
CA ILE A 318 -7.82 -5.91 9.83
C ILE A 318 -6.43 -6.56 9.94
N SER A 319 -6.35 -7.84 10.30
CA SER A 319 -5.07 -8.49 10.62
C SER A 319 -5.03 -9.96 10.19
N SER A 320 -3.84 -10.52 9.97
CA SER A 320 -3.69 -11.97 9.83
C SER A 320 -4.11 -12.73 11.09
N GLU A 321 -3.95 -12.12 12.27
CA GLU A 321 -4.21 -12.73 13.58
C GLU A 321 -4.91 -11.77 14.55
N GLU A 322 -5.78 -12.31 15.39
CA GLU A 322 -6.50 -11.57 16.44
C GLU A 322 -5.55 -11.04 17.53
N SER A 323 -4.48 -11.77 17.85
CA SER A 323 -3.46 -11.40 18.85
C SER A 323 -2.90 -10.00 18.58
N ALA A 324 -2.60 -9.70 17.31
CA ALA A 324 -2.09 -8.39 16.89
C ALA A 324 -3.15 -7.28 17.03
N ILE A 325 -4.43 -7.59 16.79
CA ILE A 325 -5.53 -6.64 17.04
C ILE A 325 -5.62 -6.33 18.53
N ARG A 326 -5.58 -7.34 19.39
CA ARG A 326 -5.65 -7.17 20.86
C ARG A 326 -4.44 -6.45 21.44
N ALA A 327 -3.29 -6.50 20.77
CA ALA A 327 -2.13 -5.71 21.15
C ALA A 327 -2.30 -4.20 20.85
N LEU A 328 -3.03 -3.86 19.78
CA LEU A 328 -3.42 -2.46 19.49
C LEU A 328 -4.55 -1.98 20.38
N ASP A 329 -5.55 -2.84 20.61
CA ASP A 329 -6.76 -2.54 21.37
C ASP A 329 -7.19 -3.75 22.21
N PRO A 330 -6.76 -3.83 23.49
CA PRO A 330 -7.12 -4.93 24.38
C PRO A 330 -8.64 -5.09 24.57
N GLU A 331 -9.38 -3.98 24.44
CA GLU A 331 -10.82 -3.89 24.64
C GLU A 331 -11.59 -4.01 23.31
N VAL A 332 -10.93 -4.47 22.24
CA VAL A 332 -11.56 -4.64 20.93
C VAL A 332 -12.85 -5.46 21.02
N LYS A 333 -13.89 -5.00 20.34
CA LYS A 333 -15.19 -5.65 20.26
C LYS A 333 -15.39 -6.25 18.87
N ASN A 334 -16.49 -6.97 18.68
CA ASN A 334 -16.95 -7.50 17.39
C ASN A 334 -15.81 -8.09 16.54
N VAL A 335 -15.13 -9.11 17.08
CA VAL A 335 -14.08 -9.81 16.33
C VAL A 335 -14.71 -10.90 15.48
N TYR A 336 -14.45 -10.88 14.18
CA TYR A 336 -14.99 -11.86 13.24
C TYR A 336 -14.07 -12.11 12.06
N THR A 337 -14.35 -13.17 11.31
CA THR A 337 -13.59 -13.54 10.11
C THR A 337 -14.51 -13.34 8.89
N PRO A 338 -14.20 -12.42 7.95
CA PRO A 338 -15.07 -12.08 6.81
C PRO A 338 -15.22 -13.26 5.84
N ARG A 339 -16.25 -13.26 4.99
CA ARG A 339 -16.40 -14.31 3.96
C ARG A 339 -15.34 -14.13 2.85
N ALA A 340 -15.13 -15.19 2.08
CA ALA A 340 -14.20 -15.16 0.96
C ALA A 340 -14.64 -14.11 -0.09
N GLY A 341 -13.70 -13.30 -0.58
CA GLY A 341 -13.98 -12.25 -1.57
C GLY A 341 -14.87 -11.10 -1.08
N GLU A 342 -15.25 -11.08 0.20
CA GLU A 342 -16.08 -10.01 0.77
C GLU A 342 -15.21 -8.79 1.10
N PRO A 343 -15.56 -7.58 0.61
CA PRO A 343 -14.83 -6.37 0.95
C PRO A 343 -15.13 -5.92 2.38
N ILE A 344 -14.09 -5.53 3.11
CA ILE A 344 -14.17 -4.92 4.43
C ILE A 344 -13.70 -3.47 4.28
N ILE A 345 -14.62 -2.52 4.44
CA ILE A 345 -14.34 -1.12 4.12
C ILE A 345 -14.54 -0.28 5.38
N GLY A 346 -13.47 0.38 5.83
CA GLY A 346 -13.53 1.41 6.87
C GLY A 346 -13.36 2.78 6.24
N ARG A 347 -14.45 3.52 6.07
CA ARG A 347 -14.44 4.92 5.59
C ARG A 347 -14.31 5.90 6.76
N PHE A 348 -13.76 7.09 6.51
CA PHE A 348 -13.88 8.18 7.47
C PHE A 348 -15.35 8.54 7.72
N ILE A 349 -15.65 8.94 8.95
CA ILE A 349 -16.93 9.52 9.34
C ILE A 349 -16.88 11.00 8.98
N GLU A 350 -17.91 11.49 8.29
CA GLU A 350 -18.09 12.91 7.95
C GLU A 350 -18.33 13.80 9.16
#